data_AF-A0A7I9VK70-F1
#
_entry.id   AF-A0A7I9VK70-F1
#
_cell.length_a   1.000
_cell.length_b   1.000
_cell.length_c   1.000
_cell.angle_alpha   90.00
_cell.angle_beta   90.00
_cell.angle_gamma   90.00
#
_symmetry.space_group_name_H-M   'P 1'
#
loop_
_entity.id
_entity.type
_entity.pdbx_description
1 polymer ?
#
loop_
_entity_poly.entity_id
_entity_poly.type
_entity_poly.pdbx_seq_one_letter_code
_entity_poly.pdbx_strand_id
1 'polypeptide(L)' 'MNSSDAPGRRFRADAETPEALVLVKYAAALHATRQILTLAERAEASGKRLVLLVPRGFRPASTLRLFMANHPDLVRLEAR' A
#
# COMPACT_ATOMS: atom_id res chain seq x y z
N MET A 1 -33.08 -0.26 7.23
CA MET A 1 -31.87 0.55 7.44
C MET A 1 -31.07 0.51 6.15
N ASN A 2 -31.23 1.54 5.30
CA ASN A 2 -30.54 1.64 4.03
C ASN A 2 -29.12 2.10 4.30
N SER A 3 -28.15 1.18 4.31
CA SER A 3 -26.74 1.53 4.32
C SER A 3 -26.36 2.06 2.95
N SER A 4 -26.17 3.37 2.90
CA SER A 4 -25.61 4.13 1.79
C SER A 4 -24.24 3.59 1.37
N ASP A 5 -24.20 2.70 0.38
CA ASP A 5 -22.96 2.36 -0.31
C ASP A 5 -22.86 3.30 -1.53
N ALA A 6 -22.31 4.49 -1.30
CA ALA A 6 -21.74 5.28 -2.40
C ALA A 6 -20.80 4.35 -3.19
N PRO A 7 -20.64 4.45 -4.53
CA PRO A 7 -19.70 3.62 -5.26
C PRO A 7 -18.27 3.98 -4.84
N GLY A 8 -17.85 3.42 -3.71
CA GLY A 8 -16.62 3.70 -3.02
C GLY A 8 -15.51 3.30 -3.95
N ARG A 9 -14.64 4.25 -4.27
CA ARG A 9 -13.42 4.06 -5.04
C ARG A 9 -12.60 2.95 -4.36
N ARG A 10 -12.84 1.69 -4.73
CA ARG A 10 -12.17 0.53 -4.16
C ARG A 10 -10.70 0.69 -4.48
N PHE A 11 -9.90 1.01 -3.48
CA PHE A 11 -8.46 1.06 -3.61
C PHE A 11 -7.98 -0.34 -4.03
N ARG A 12 -7.66 -0.48 -5.31
CA ARG A 12 -7.23 -1.73 -5.91
C ARG A 12 -5.70 -1.77 -5.95
N ALA A 13 -5.14 -2.95 -5.71
CA ALA A 13 -3.75 -3.24 -6.00
C ALA A 13 -3.61 -3.44 -7.52
N ASP A 14 -2.45 -3.14 -8.06
CA ASP A 14 -2.19 -3.34 -9.50
C ASP A 14 -2.02 -4.83 -9.82
N ALA A 15 -1.49 -5.59 -8.87
CA ALA A 15 -1.48 -7.06 -8.91
C ALA A 15 -1.70 -7.64 -7.51
N GLU A 16 -2.11 -8.90 -7.47
CA GLU A 16 -2.32 -9.66 -6.24
C GLU A 16 -1.83 -11.09 -6.45
N THR A 17 -0.99 -11.55 -5.51
CA THR A 17 -0.50 -12.93 -5.42
C THR A 17 -1.05 -13.57 -4.14
N PRO A 18 -0.84 -14.88 -3.92
CA PRO A 18 -1.18 -15.51 -2.64
C PRO A 18 -0.47 -14.84 -1.44
N GLU A 19 0.73 -14.31 -1.62
CA GLU A 19 1.59 -13.77 -0.56
C GLU A 19 1.54 -12.23 -0.45
N ALA A 20 1.15 -11.53 -1.52
CA ALA A 20 1.30 -10.08 -1.59
C ALA A 20 0.19 -9.35 -2.36
N LEU A 21 -0.06 -8.11 -1.94
CA LEU A 21 -0.72 -7.08 -2.74
C LEU A 21 0.38 -6.18 -3.32
N VAL A 22 0.38 -5.98 -4.64
CA VAL A 22 1.40 -5.19 -5.33
C VAL A 22 0.79 -3.87 -5.79
N LEU A 23 1.44 -2.76 -5.43
CA LEU A 23 1.05 -1.42 -5.87
C LEU A 23 2.25 -0.73 -6.55
N VAL A 24 2.08 -0.36 -7.81
CA VAL A 24 3.07 0.36 -8.61
C VAL A 24 2.87 1.86 -8.44
N LYS A 25 3.93 2.56 -8.03
CA LYS A 25 3.94 4.02 -7.90
C LYS A 25 5.19 4.60 -8.54
N TYR A 26 4.99 5.24 -9.68
CA TYR A 26 6.05 5.98 -10.38
C TYR A 26 6.12 7.42 -9.88
N ALA A 27 6.64 7.61 -8.67
CA ALA A 27 6.85 8.92 -8.06
C ALA A 27 8.20 8.94 -7.33
N ALA A 28 8.88 10.09 -7.29
CA ALA A 28 10.15 10.25 -6.59
C ALA A 28 10.00 10.20 -5.05
N ALA A 29 8.83 10.61 -4.54
CA ALA A 29 8.45 10.55 -3.14
C ALA A 29 6.99 10.13 -2.99
N LEU A 30 6.69 9.37 -1.92
CA LEU A 30 5.36 8.83 -1.66
C LEU A 30 5.04 8.95 -0.17
N HIS A 31 3.88 9.52 0.12
CA HIS A 31 3.30 9.61 1.46
C HIS A 31 2.50 8.35 1.79
N ALA A 32 2.17 8.15 3.06
CA ALA A 32 1.19 7.15 3.48
C ALA A 32 -0.23 7.57 3.03
N THR A 33 -0.50 7.44 1.74
CA THR A 33 -1.80 7.80 1.17
C THR A 33 -2.89 6.85 1.66
N ARG A 34 -4.15 7.29 1.60
CA ARG A 34 -5.30 6.44 1.93
C ARG A 34 -5.29 5.12 1.15
N GLN A 35 -4.84 5.12 -0.11
CA GLN A 35 -4.70 3.90 -0.90
C GLN A 35 -3.71 2.91 -0.27
N ILE A 36 -2.55 3.40 0.18
CA ILE A 36 -1.53 2.55 0.81
C ILE A 36 -2.04 2.01 2.14
N LEU A 37 -2.65 2.86 2.97
CA LEU A 37 -3.20 2.46 4.27
C LEU A 37 -4.28 1.39 4.11
N THR A 38 -5.27 1.63 3.24
CA THR A 38 -6.35 0.66 2.99
C THR A 38 -5.83 -0.65 2.38
N LEU A 39 -4.82 -0.60 1.50
CA LEU A 39 -4.22 -1.81 0.96
C LEU A 39 -3.35 -2.55 1.99
N ALA A 40 -2.70 -1.83 2.90
CA ALA A 40 -1.92 -2.43 3.98
C ALA A 40 -2.83 -3.14 4.99
N GLU A 41 -3.92 -2.50 5.43
CA GLU A 41 -4.95 -3.12 6.27
C GLU A 41 -5.53 -4.38 5.62
N ARG A 42 -5.81 -4.31 4.30
CA ARG A 42 -6.30 -5.48 3.56
C ARG A 42 -5.25 -6.59 3.46
N ALA A 43 -3.99 -6.24 3.26
CA ALA A 43 -2.90 -7.21 3.22
C ALA A 43 -2.78 -7.92 4.58
N GLU A 44 -2.75 -7.15 5.68
CA GLU A 44 -2.68 -7.66 7.05
C GLU A 44 -3.85 -8.59 7.38
N ALA A 45 -5.09 -8.15 7.11
CA ALA A 45 -6.29 -8.96 7.33
C ALA A 45 -6.30 -10.27 6.52
N SER A 46 -5.57 -10.32 5.40
CA SER A 46 -5.45 -11.50 4.53
C SER A 46 -4.18 -12.31 4.78
N GLY A 47 -3.36 -11.94 5.78
CA GLY A 47 -2.06 -12.59 6.03
C GLY A 47 -1.01 -12.35 4.92
N LYS A 48 -1.20 -11.31 4.10
CA LYS A 48 -0.32 -10.92 2.99
C LYS A 48 0.54 -9.72 3.36
N ARG A 49 1.51 -9.40 2.51
CA ARG A 49 2.30 -8.16 2.57
C ARG A 49 1.85 -7.17 1.49
N LEU A 50 2.07 -5.89 1.73
CA LEU A 50 1.95 -4.85 0.71
C LEU A 50 3.33 -4.58 0.10
N VAL A 51 3.48 -4.84 -1.19
CA VAL A 51 4.69 -4.53 -1.96
C VAL A 51 4.47 -3.25 -2.76
N LEU A 52 5.28 -2.23 -2.50
CA LEU A 52 5.29 -0.99 -3.27
C LEU A 52 6.43 -1.06 -4.29
N LEU A 53 6.05 -1.16 -5.57
CA LEU A 53 6.99 -1.06 -6.69
C LEU A 53 7.23 0.41 -7.01
N VAL A 54 8.47 0.86 -6.87
CA VAL A 54 8.87 2.27 -6.95
C VAL A 54 10.08 2.42 -7.88
N PRO A 55 10.30 3.59 -8.49
CA PRO A 55 11.49 3.82 -9.31
C PRO A 55 12.75 3.77 -8.47
N ARG A 56 13.89 3.45 -9.11
CA ARG A 56 15.22 3.61 -8.48
C ARG A 56 15.42 5.03 -7.97
N GLY A 57 16.01 5.15 -6.78
CA GLY A 57 16.22 6.45 -6.12
C GLY A 57 14.99 7.03 -5.40
N PHE A 58 13.87 6.30 -5.40
CA PHE A 58 12.70 6.63 -4.60
C PHE A 58 13.05 6.84 -3.11
N ARG A 59 12.44 7.86 -2.50
CA ARG A 59 12.52 8.06 -1.05
C ARG A 59 11.13 8.10 -0.43
N PRO A 60 10.83 7.25 0.57
CA PRO A 60 9.57 7.34 1.29
C PRO A 60 9.50 8.66 2.07
N ALA A 61 8.37 9.36 1.97
CA ALA A 61 8.14 10.57 2.75
C ALA A 61 8.01 10.22 4.25
N SER A 62 8.11 11.22 5.14
CA SER A 62 8.06 11.04 6.60
C SER A 62 6.89 10.17 7.06
N THR A 63 5.69 10.42 6.53
CA THR A 63 4.47 9.66 6.83
C THR A 63 4.57 8.18 6.46
N LEU A 64 5.12 7.86 5.28
CA LEU A 64 5.29 6.47 4.85
C LEU A 64 6.39 5.77 5.65
N ARG A 65 7.49 6.47 5.96
CA ARG A 65 8.55 5.94 6.84
C ARG A 65 8.03 5.58 8.21
N LEU A 66 7.24 6.47 8.84
CA LEU A 66 6.66 6.23 10.15
C LEU A 66 5.70 5.03 10.11
N PHE A 67 4.87 4.95 9.08
CA PHE A 67 3.99 3.80 8.88
C PHE A 67 4.76 2.49 8.74
N MET A 68 5.80 2.45 7.90
CA MET A 68 6.66 1.27 7.75
C MET A 68 7.37 0.90 9.05
N ALA A 69 7.81 1.88 9.85
CA ALA A 69 8.46 1.61 11.14
C ALA A 69 7.50 0.98 12.16
N ASN A 70 6.22 1.35 12.12
CA ASN A 70 5.19 0.77 12.98
C ASN A 70 4.72 -0.62 12.50
N HIS A 71 4.95 -0.94 11.22
CA HIS A 71 4.53 -2.20 10.59
C HIS A 71 5.66 -2.78 9.71
N PRO A 72 6.80 -3.18 10.30
CA PRO A 72 8.03 -3.49 9.57
C PRO A 72 7.90 -4.67 8.59
N ASP A 73 7.04 -5.63 8.89
CA ASP A 73 6.83 -6.82 8.04
C ASP A 73 5.68 -6.66 7.04
N LEU A 74 4.87 -5.62 7.18
CA LEU A 74 3.66 -5.42 6.40
C LEU A 74 3.95 -4.75 5.05
N VAL A 75 4.89 -3.80 5.01
CA VAL A 75 5.17 -3.00 3.81
C VAL A 75 6.59 -3.22 3.34
N ARG A 76 6.74 -3.67 2.10
CA ARG A 76 8.02 -3.87 1.43
C ARG A 76 8.17 -2.91 0.24
N LEU A 77 9.33 -2.27 0.14
CA LEU A 77 9.69 -1.46 -1.03
C LEU A 77 10.53 -2.30 -2.00
N GLU A 78 10.17 -2.27 -3.28
CA GLU A 78 10.95 -2.89 -4.34
C GLU A 78 11.24 -1.88 -5.45
N ALA A 79 12.52 -1.62 -5.68
CA ALA A 79 12.96 -0.73 -6.74
C ALA A 79 12.95 -1.45 -8.08
N ARG A 80 12.29 -0.87 -9.08
CA ARG A 80 12.33 -1.30 -10.48
C ARG A 80 13.06 -0.24 -11.31
#